data_AF-A0A1U8MMS4-F1
#
_entry.id   AF-A0A1U8MMS4-F1
#
_cell.length_a   1.000
_cell.length_b   1.000
_cell.length_c   1.000
_cell.angle_alpha   90.00
_cell.angle_beta   90.00
_cell.angle_gamma   90.00
#
_symmetry.space_group_name_H-M   'P 1'
#
loop_
_entity.id
_entity.type
_entity.pdbx_description
1 polymer ?
#
loop_
_entity_poly.entity_id
_entity_poly.type
_entity_poly.pdbx_seq_one_letter_code
_entity_poly.pdbx_strand_id
1 'polypeptide(L)'
;MANRSCLLYAFVLLVAFQSSMIMSNTVIHTPQCRPVAASSRDKILFSINLLIYKAEFFLRASVGVGINGISPGLVQGPVPIGGTLANITNSARRIIEELGLATVGHLRAIKQVLRSNLPLPGPQLDLSAQVFAGFVNLGFNVSTLSPPFNIYANTPSFVLAAEAISAFTVQYYAGIILRL
;
A
#
# COMPACT_ATOMS: atom_id res chain seq x y z
N MET A 1 -46.91 -13.15 29.15
CA MET A 1 -47.54 -13.71 27.95
C MET A 1 -47.16 -12.81 26.78
N ALA A 2 -46.19 -13.21 25.96
CA ALA A 2 -45.76 -12.40 24.81
C ALA A 2 -46.85 -12.43 23.74
N ASN A 3 -47.30 -11.25 23.28
CA ASN A 3 -48.35 -11.12 22.26
C ASN A 3 -47.87 -11.74 20.94
N ARG A 4 -48.76 -12.42 20.20
CA ARG A 4 -48.44 -13.14 18.94
C ARG A 4 -47.69 -12.27 17.92
N SER A 5 -47.89 -10.96 17.96
CA SER A 5 -47.19 -9.99 17.10
C SER A 5 -45.70 -9.85 17.44
N CYS A 6 -45.30 -9.86 18.73
CA CYS A 6 -43.89 -9.81 19.13
C CYS A 6 -43.10 -11.07 18.72
N LEU A 7 -43.76 -12.23 18.76
CA LEU A 7 -43.15 -13.49 18.34
C LEU A 7 -42.87 -13.51 16.82
N LEU A 8 -43.76 -12.91 16.02
CA LEU A 8 -43.56 -12.75 14.58
C LEU A 8 -42.39 -11.80 14.25
N TYR A 9 -42.27 -10.66 14.95
CA TYR A 9 -41.13 -9.76 14.75
C TYR A 9 -39.80 -10.38 15.19
N ALA A 10 -39.78 -11.10 16.31
CA ALA A 10 -38.60 -11.83 16.76
C ALA A 10 -38.20 -12.92 15.76
N PHE A 11 -39.17 -13.62 15.16
CA PHE A 11 -38.92 -14.63 14.14
C PHE A 11 -38.39 -14.03 12.83
N VAL A 12 -38.95 -12.90 12.37
CA VAL A 12 -38.46 -12.19 11.17
C VAL A 12 -37.04 -11.65 11.38
N LEU A 13 -36.73 -11.12 12.57
CA LEU A 13 -35.38 -10.68 12.92
C LEU A 13 -34.39 -11.86 12.98
N LEU A 14 -34.79 -13.02 13.51
CA LEU A 14 -33.99 -14.24 13.50
C LEU A 14 -33.72 -14.74 12.08
N VAL A 15 -34.72 -14.74 11.19
CA VAL A 15 -34.54 -15.14 9.79
C VAL A 15 -33.63 -14.15 9.04
N ALA A 16 -33.76 -12.84 9.29
CA ALA A 16 -32.87 -11.82 8.71
C ALA A 16 -31.42 -11.96 9.22
N PHE A 17 -31.23 -12.32 10.50
CA PHE A 17 -29.90 -12.54 11.08
C PHE A 17 -29.27 -13.86 10.58
N GLN A 18 -30.06 -14.89 10.31
CA GLN A 18 -29.58 -16.14 9.71
C GLN A 18 -29.27 -15.98 8.20
N SER A 19 -29.89 -15.01 7.52
CA SER A 19 -29.69 -14.76 6.08
C SER A 19 -28.35 -14.07 5.76
N SER A 20 -27.66 -13.49 6.75
CA SER A 20 -26.29 -12.96 6.58
C SER A 20 -25.22 -14.04 6.79
N MET A 21 -25.60 -15.24 7.25
CA MET A 21 -24.79 -16.44 7.13
C MET A 21 -25.10 -17.10 5.79
N ILE A 22 -24.77 -16.41 4.70
CA ILE A 22 -24.69 -17.04 3.39
C ILE A 22 -23.80 -18.28 3.57
N MET A 23 -24.38 -19.45 3.33
CA MET A 23 -23.66 -20.70 3.11
C MET A 23 -22.74 -20.52 1.91
N SER A 24 -21.60 -19.88 2.15
CA SER A 24 -20.46 -19.90 1.27
C SER A 24 -19.87 -21.29 1.44
N ASN A 25 -20.28 -22.23 0.58
CA ASN A 25 -19.63 -23.53 0.44
C ASN A 25 -18.20 -23.42 -0.09
N THR A 26 -17.71 -22.20 -0.37
CA THR A 26 -16.28 -21.95 -0.32
C THR A 26 -15.92 -21.70 1.14
N VAL A 27 -15.40 -22.73 1.82
CA VAL A 27 -14.44 -22.47 2.89
C VAL A 27 -13.39 -21.59 2.25
N ILE A 28 -13.47 -20.27 2.45
CA ILE A 28 -12.33 -19.40 2.22
C ILE A 28 -11.35 -19.91 3.25
N HIS A 29 -10.44 -20.79 2.81
CA HIS A 29 -9.29 -21.15 3.61
C HIS A 29 -8.74 -19.82 4.09
N THR A 30 -8.68 -19.62 5.41
CA THR A 30 -7.90 -18.50 5.95
C THR A 30 -6.59 -18.53 5.18
N PRO A 31 -6.16 -17.41 4.56
CA PRO A 31 -4.95 -17.41 3.76
C PRO A 31 -3.88 -18.00 4.66
N GLN A 32 -3.47 -19.23 4.36
CA GLN A 32 -2.50 -19.90 5.21
C GLN A 32 -1.31 -18.98 5.16
N CYS A 33 -0.91 -18.44 6.31
CA CYS A 33 0.30 -17.65 6.46
C CYS A 33 1.48 -18.60 6.22
N ARG A 34 1.66 -19.01 4.97
CA ARG A 34 2.70 -19.90 4.53
C ARG A 34 3.98 -19.08 4.55
N PRO A 35 5.06 -19.61 5.13
CA PRO A 35 6.36 -18.97 5.02
C PRO A 35 6.67 -18.68 3.56
N VAL A 36 7.05 -17.44 3.26
CA VAL A 36 7.51 -17.08 1.91
C VAL A 36 8.82 -17.83 1.66
N ALA A 37 8.82 -18.67 0.62
CA ALA A 37 9.96 -19.44 0.17
C ALA A 37 11.00 -18.52 -0.51
N ALA A 38 11.70 -17.73 0.30
CA ALA A 38 12.74 -16.80 -0.10
C ALA A 38 13.85 -16.76 0.96
N SER A 39 15.08 -16.50 0.53
CA SER A 39 16.20 -16.37 1.47
C SER A 39 16.02 -15.13 2.35
N SER A 40 16.69 -15.09 3.50
CA SER A 40 16.72 -13.91 4.37
C SER A 40 17.21 -12.67 3.62
N ARG A 41 18.21 -12.85 2.74
CA ARG A 41 18.72 -11.81 1.87
C ARG A 41 17.65 -11.27 0.94
N ASP A 42 16.90 -12.14 0.27
CA ASP A 42 15.87 -11.72 -0.69
C ASP A 42 14.74 -10.97 0.00
N LYS A 43 14.35 -11.42 1.21
CA LYS A 43 13.35 -10.73 2.02
C LYS A 43 13.80 -9.31 2.41
N ILE A 44 15.07 -9.16 2.81
CA ILE A 44 15.64 -7.84 3.13
C ILE A 44 15.73 -6.95 1.88
N LEU A 45 16.18 -7.49 0.75
CA LEU A 45 16.26 -6.73 -0.50
C LEU A 45 14.89 -6.27 -0.98
N PHE A 46 13.87 -7.13 -0.91
CA PHE A 46 12.51 -6.74 -1.22
C PHE A 46 12.00 -5.65 -0.27
N SER A 47 12.30 -5.75 1.03
CA SER A 47 11.95 -4.71 2.01
C SER A 47 12.58 -3.35 1.68
N ILE A 48 13.84 -3.34 1.26
CA ILE A 48 14.54 -2.13 0.81
C ILE A 48 13.83 -1.57 -0.43
N ASN A 49 13.51 -2.40 -1.42
CA ASN A 49 12.78 -1.98 -2.62
C ASN A 49 11.40 -1.39 -2.27
N LEU A 50 10.71 -1.98 -1.29
CA LEU A 50 9.41 -1.49 -0.83
C LEU A 50 9.51 -0.11 -0.16
N LEU A 51 10.55 0.12 0.64
CA LEU A 51 10.83 1.44 1.22
C LEU A 51 11.23 2.47 0.15
N ILE A 52 12.02 2.07 -0.86
CA ILE A 52 12.37 2.94 -2.00
C ILE A 52 11.10 3.35 -2.75
N TYR A 53 10.24 2.37 -3.08
CA TYR A 53 8.95 2.62 -3.71
C TYR A 53 8.09 3.60 -2.92
N LYS A 54 7.93 3.36 -1.61
CA LYS A 54 7.15 4.22 -0.72
C LYS A 54 7.72 5.65 -0.66
N ALA A 55 9.04 5.81 -0.51
CA ALA A 55 9.66 7.12 -0.44
C ALA A 55 9.56 7.89 -1.77
N GLU A 56 9.86 7.25 -2.90
CA GLU A 56 9.71 7.86 -4.22
C GLU A 56 8.26 8.29 -4.48
N PHE A 57 7.28 7.44 -4.16
CA PHE A 57 5.87 7.76 -4.33
C PHE A 57 5.44 8.97 -3.49
N PHE A 58 5.76 8.98 -2.19
CA PHE A 58 5.36 10.06 -1.28
C PHE A 58 6.06 11.39 -1.57
N LEU A 59 7.38 11.38 -1.80
CA LEU A 59 8.12 12.61 -2.06
C LEU A 59 7.71 13.23 -3.40
N ARG A 60 7.53 12.44 -4.46
CA ARG A 60 7.10 12.96 -5.76
C ARG A 60 5.69 13.56 -5.69
N ALA A 61 4.79 12.91 -4.97
CA ALA A 61 3.43 13.40 -4.79
C ALA A 61 3.32 14.68 -3.95
N SER A 62 4.19 14.83 -2.95
CA SER A 62 4.13 15.95 -2.01
C SER A 62 4.96 17.14 -2.44
N VAL A 63 6.24 16.93 -2.77
CA VAL A 63 7.24 17.98 -3.05
C VAL A 63 7.82 17.93 -4.46
N GLY A 64 7.43 16.95 -5.28
CA GLY A 64 7.78 16.90 -6.69
C GLY A 64 9.19 16.35 -6.98
N VAL A 65 9.94 15.96 -5.95
CA VAL A 65 11.28 15.38 -6.07
C VAL A 65 11.29 13.94 -5.53
N GLY A 66 12.26 13.13 -5.98
CA GLY A 66 12.48 11.77 -5.48
C GLY A 66 13.51 11.72 -4.35
N ILE A 67 13.93 10.50 -3.98
CA ILE A 67 14.93 10.26 -2.93
C ILE A 67 16.24 11.00 -3.23
N ASN A 68 16.68 11.00 -4.49
CA ASN A 68 17.93 11.66 -4.87
C ASN A 68 17.89 13.20 -4.78
N GLY A 69 16.70 13.81 -4.72
CA GLY A 69 16.58 15.24 -4.40
C GLY A 69 16.76 15.54 -2.90
N ILE A 70 16.47 14.57 -2.04
CA ILE A 70 16.51 14.71 -0.56
C ILE A 70 17.80 14.14 0.04
N SER A 71 18.31 13.04 -0.53
CA SER A 71 19.48 12.31 -0.05
C SER A 71 20.31 11.77 -1.22
N PRO A 72 21.07 12.64 -1.90
CA PRO A 72 21.90 12.24 -3.04
C PRO A 72 22.81 11.04 -2.71
N GLY A 73 22.87 10.06 -3.61
CA GLY A 73 23.74 8.87 -3.45
C GLY A 73 23.27 7.86 -2.39
N LEU A 74 22.08 8.04 -1.82
CA LEU A 74 21.48 7.05 -0.92
C LEU A 74 21.02 5.81 -1.69
N VAL A 75 20.35 6.02 -2.83
CA VAL A 75 19.81 4.98 -3.71
C VAL A 75 20.36 5.17 -5.11
N GLN A 76 20.74 4.06 -5.75
CA GLN A 76 21.16 4.05 -7.15
C GLN A 76 20.24 3.13 -7.94
N GLY A 77 19.58 3.69 -8.95
CA GLY A 77 18.66 2.99 -9.83
C GLY A 77 18.09 3.93 -10.89
N PRO A 78 17.29 3.41 -11.83
CA PRO A 78 16.61 4.22 -12.83
C PRO A 78 15.65 5.24 -12.19
N VAL A 79 15.40 6.35 -12.89
CA VAL A 79 14.39 7.33 -12.46
C VAL A 79 13.00 6.69 -12.56
N PRO A 80 12.16 6.78 -11.50
CA PRO A 80 10.78 6.30 -11.56
C PRO A 80 9.96 6.92 -12.69
N ILE A 81 9.12 6.12 -13.32
CA ILE A 81 8.20 6.54 -14.39
C ILE A 81 6.93 7.14 -13.76
N GLY A 82 6.43 8.24 -14.31
CA GLY A 82 5.07 8.73 -14.05
C GLY A 82 4.74 9.27 -12.66
N GLY A 83 5.69 9.29 -11.72
CA GLY A 83 5.50 9.94 -10.42
C GLY A 83 5.45 11.46 -10.55
N THR A 84 4.40 12.09 -10.02
CA THR A 84 4.13 13.53 -10.17
C THR A 84 3.51 14.11 -8.90
N LEU A 85 3.45 15.45 -8.82
CA LEU A 85 2.76 16.16 -7.76
C LEU A 85 1.27 15.80 -7.74
N ALA A 86 0.77 15.38 -6.59
CA ALA A 86 -0.64 15.09 -6.39
C ALA A 86 -1.43 16.39 -6.14
N ASN A 87 -2.66 16.46 -6.65
CA ASN A 87 -3.59 17.54 -6.34
C ASN A 87 -4.28 17.27 -4.99
N ILE A 88 -3.54 17.48 -3.91
CA ILE A 88 -3.99 17.22 -2.52
C ILE A 88 -3.99 18.51 -1.68
N THR A 89 -4.78 18.53 -0.61
CA THR A 89 -4.83 19.65 0.32
C THR A 89 -3.47 19.91 0.97
N ASN A 90 -3.23 21.14 1.41
CA ASN A 90 -1.97 21.52 2.05
C ASN A 90 -1.68 20.69 3.32
N SER A 91 -2.71 20.34 4.10
CA SER A 91 -2.56 19.50 5.28
C SER A 91 -2.15 18.06 4.91
N ALA A 92 -2.82 17.46 3.93
CA ALA A 92 -2.45 16.14 3.43
C ALA A 92 -1.03 16.15 2.83
N ARG A 93 -0.69 17.18 2.06
CA ARG A 93 0.64 17.34 1.47
C ARG A 93 1.75 17.28 2.50
N ARG A 94 1.63 18.04 3.60
CA ARG A 94 2.61 18.04 4.69
C ARG A 94 2.76 16.66 5.31
N ILE A 95 1.65 15.97 5.59
CA ILE A 95 1.70 14.62 6.17
C ILE A 95 2.40 13.65 5.22
N ILE A 96 2.07 13.68 3.93
CA ILE A 96 2.69 12.79 2.93
C ILE A 96 4.18 13.10 2.77
N GLU A 97 4.57 14.37 2.81
CA GLU A 97 5.98 14.78 2.82
C GLU A 97 6.73 14.19 4.01
N GLU A 98 6.22 14.37 5.23
CA GLU A 98 6.83 13.81 6.45
C GLU A 98 6.96 12.27 6.37
N LEU A 99 5.96 11.57 5.84
CA LEU A 99 6.04 10.13 5.63
C LEU A 99 7.13 9.75 4.61
N GLY A 100 7.30 10.54 3.55
CA GLY A 100 8.37 10.38 2.57
C GLY A 100 9.76 10.58 3.21
N LEU A 101 9.94 11.67 3.95
CA LEU A 101 11.18 12.01 4.65
C LEU A 101 11.55 10.97 5.72
N ALA A 102 10.58 10.52 6.51
CA ALA A 102 10.78 9.44 7.49
C ALA A 102 11.23 8.14 6.81
N THR A 103 10.66 7.81 5.65
CA THR A 103 11.04 6.61 4.89
C THR A 103 12.47 6.72 4.32
N VAL A 104 12.90 7.92 3.91
CA VAL A 104 14.32 8.18 3.58
C VAL A 104 15.21 7.97 4.82
N GLY A 105 14.76 8.40 6.00
CA GLY A 105 15.43 8.13 7.28
C GLY A 105 15.65 6.63 7.52
N HIS A 106 14.63 5.80 7.28
CA HIS A 106 14.75 4.34 7.38
C HIS A 106 15.79 3.77 6.41
N LEU A 107 15.81 4.23 5.15
CA LEU A 107 16.81 3.80 4.16
C LEU A 107 18.24 4.17 4.59
N ARG A 108 18.45 5.36 5.15
CA ARG A 108 19.76 5.77 5.71
C ARG A 108 20.18 4.85 6.86
N ALA A 109 19.27 4.56 7.79
CA ALA A 109 19.53 3.65 8.90
C ALA A 109 19.89 2.24 8.42
N ILE A 110 19.17 1.71 7.42
CA ILE A 110 19.48 0.40 6.82
C ILE A 110 20.88 0.41 6.19
N LYS A 111 21.21 1.41 5.36
CA LYS A 111 22.54 1.52 4.75
C LYS A 111 23.65 1.54 5.80
N GLN A 112 23.43 2.25 6.92
CA GLN A 112 24.34 2.30 8.06
C GLN A 112 24.50 0.93 8.74
N VAL A 113 23.39 0.24 9.02
CA VAL A 113 23.41 -1.10 9.64
C VAL A 113 24.11 -2.12 8.75
N LEU A 114 23.88 -2.07 7.43
CA LEU A 114 24.57 -2.92 6.45
C LEU A 114 26.06 -2.56 6.29
N ARG A 115 26.53 -1.46 6.93
CA ARG A 115 27.89 -0.92 6.79
C ARG A 115 28.31 -0.77 5.32
N SER A 116 27.34 -0.44 4.47
CA SER A 116 27.56 -0.33 3.03
C SER A 116 28.01 1.07 2.67
N ASN A 117 29.18 1.16 2.04
CA ASN A 117 29.64 2.41 1.41
C ASN A 117 28.95 2.63 0.05
N LEU A 118 28.37 1.58 -0.55
CA LEU A 118 27.64 1.66 -1.81
C LEU A 118 26.20 2.15 -1.61
N PRO A 119 25.63 2.91 -2.56
CA PRO A 119 24.20 3.20 -2.59
C PRO A 119 23.35 1.93 -2.53
N LEU A 120 22.15 2.03 -1.96
CA LEU A 120 21.17 0.95 -2.00
C LEU A 120 20.69 0.76 -3.45
N PRO A 121 20.66 -0.46 -3.99
CA PRO A 121 20.16 -0.70 -5.34
C PRO A 121 18.65 -0.45 -5.40
N GLY A 122 18.20 0.33 -6.37
CA GLY A 122 16.79 0.61 -6.63
C GLY A 122 16.32 -0.01 -7.95
N PRO A 123 15.15 -0.67 -7.97
CA PRO A 123 14.57 -1.20 -9.20
C PRO A 123 13.98 -0.06 -10.07
N GLN A 124 13.69 -0.35 -11.33
CA GLN A 124 12.81 0.53 -12.11
C GLN A 124 11.42 0.53 -11.48
N LEU A 125 10.95 1.71 -11.11
CA LEU A 125 9.59 1.90 -10.58
C LEU A 125 8.72 2.54 -11.65
N ASP A 126 7.45 2.13 -11.68
CA ASP A 126 6.40 2.80 -12.43
C ASP A 126 5.33 3.26 -11.44
N LEU A 127 5.28 4.57 -11.24
CA LEU A 127 4.38 5.29 -10.35
C LEU A 127 3.30 6.03 -11.14
N SER A 128 3.15 5.73 -12.44
CA SER A 128 2.17 6.38 -13.29
C SER A 128 0.75 6.12 -12.82
N ALA A 129 -0.14 7.09 -13.02
CA ALA A 129 -1.57 6.93 -12.71
C ALA A 129 -2.19 5.72 -13.41
N GLN A 130 -1.64 5.32 -14.56
CA GLN A 130 -2.08 4.19 -15.38
C GLN A 130 -1.86 2.84 -14.68
N VAL A 131 -0.72 2.65 -14.01
CA VAL A 131 -0.46 1.44 -13.21
C VAL A 131 -1.49 1.30 -12.09
N PHE A 132 -1.75 2.40 -11.38
CA PHE A 132 -2.76 2.43 -10.32
C PHE A 132 -4.19 2.24 -10.87
N ALA A 133 -4.51 2.84 -12.02
CA ALA A 133 -5.79 2.64 -12.70
C ALA A 133 -6.00 1.17 -13.05
N GLY A 134 -4.95 0.48 -13.53
CA GLY A 134 -4.99 -0.95 -13.81
C GLY A 134 -5.33 -1.79 -12.56
N PHE A 135 -4.72 -1.49 -11.42
CA PHE A 135 -5.04 -2.17 -10.16
C PHE A 135 -6.50 -1.95 -9.73
N VAL A 136 -6.99 -0.72 -9.88
CA VAL A 136 -8.38 -0.38 -9.56
C VAL A 136 -9.35 -1.07 -10.52
N ASN A 137 -9.06 -1.08 -11.82
CA ASN A 137 -9.88 -1.81 -12.82
C ASN A 137 -9.99 -3.29 -12.47
N LEU A 138 -8.88 -3.94 -12.07
CA LEU A 138 -8.88 -5.32 -11.61
C LEU A 138 -9.76 -5.51 -10.37
N GLY A 139 -9.68 -4.60 -9.40
CA GLY A 139 -10.50 -4.64 -8.19
C GLY A 139 -12.01 -4.52 -8.47
N PHE A 140 -12.39 -3.76 -9.49
CA PHE A 140 -13.79 -3.62 -9.92
C PHE A 140 -14.22 -4.66 -10.97
N ASN A 141 -13.33 -5.55 -11.41
CA ASN A 141 -13.57 -6.51 -12.49
C ASN A 141 -14.10 -5.84 -13.78
N VAL A 142 -13.47 -4.74 -14.18
CA VAL A 142 -13.79 -4.00 -15.42
C VAL A 142 -12.55 -3.86 -16.29
N SER A 143 -12.72 -3.73 -17.60
CA SER A 143 -11.60 -3.51 -18.52
C SER A 143 -10.99 -2.12 -18.36
N THR A 144 -11.81 -1.08 -18.28
CA THR A 144 -11.37 0.31 -18.08
C THR A 144 -12.49 1.15 -17.48
N LEU A 145 -12.23 1.82 -16.35
CA LEU A 145 -13.13 2.85 -15.82
C LEU A 145 -13.19 4.08 -16.75
N SER A 146 -14.37 4.69 -16.87
CA SER A 146 -14.57 5.92 -17.63
C SER A 146 -15.17 7.01 -16.71
N PRO A 147 -14.42 8.07 -16.36
CA PRO A 147 -13.01 8.30 -16.69
C PRO A 147 -12.05 7.33 -15.97
N PRO A 148 -10.80 7.15 -16.45
CA PRO A 148 -9.81 6.33 -15.76
C PRO A 148 -9.55 6.83 -14.35
N PHE A 149 -9.39 5.92 -13.39
CA PHE A 149 -9.02 6.27 -12.04
C PHE A 149 -7.64 6.93 -12.01
N ASN A 150 -7.53 8.10 -11.37
CA ASN A 150 -6.27 8.83 -11.25
C ASN A 150 -5.93 9.06 -9.78
N ILE A 151 -4.87 8.41 -9.33
CA ILE A 151 -4.43 8.47 -7.93
C ILE A 151 -3.96 9.86 -7.50
N TYR A 152 -3.51 10.69 -8.43
CA TYR A 152 -3.00 12.03 -8.17
C TYR A 152 -4.08 13.13 -8.26
N ALA A 153 -5.33 12.78 -8.59
CA ALA A 153 -6.35 13.77 -8.95
C ALA A 153 -6.92 14.58 -7.78
N ASN A 154 -6.99 13.99 -6.58
CA ASN A 154 -7.60 14.60 -5.40
C ASN A 154 -7.09 13.93 -4.10
N THR A 155 -7.40 14.53 -2.96
CA THR A 155 -6.97 14.05 -1.63
C THR A 155 -7.50 12.65 -1.29
N PRO A 156 -8.81 12.35 -1.41
CA PRO A 156 -9.32 11.01 -1.15
C PRO A 156 -8.62 9.92 -1.96
N SER A 157 -8.49 10.11 -3.28
CA SER A 157 -7.81 9.15 -4.15
C SER A 157 -6.38 8.90 -3.69
N PHE A 158 -5.60 9.96 -3.43
CA PHE A 158 -4.21 9.80 -3.05
C PHE A 158 -4.03 9.16 -1.67
N VAL A 159 -4.83 9.57 -0.68
CA VAL A 159 -4.76 9.03 0.68
C VAL A 159 -5.10 7.53 0.70
N LEU A 160 -6.02 7.06 -0.14
CA LEU A 160 -6.31 5.63 -0.27
C LEU A 160 -5.09 4.84 -0.76
N ALA A 161 -4.33 5.32 -1.76
CA ALA A 161 -3.07 4.65 -2.11
C ALA A 161 -2.02 4.77 -1.02
N ALA A 162 -1.91 5.93 -0.37
CA ALA A 162 -0.91 6.11 0.68
C ALA A 162 -1.15 5.18 1.87
N GLU A 163 -2.41 4.96 2.24
CA GLU A 163 -2.83 3.97 3.21
C GLU A 163 -2.47 2.56 2.74
N ALA A 164 -2.88 2.16 1.53
CA ALA A 164 -2.61 0.83 1.00
C ALA A 164 -1.11 0.50 0.97
N ILE A 165 -0.28 1.42 0.48
CA ILE A 165 1.19 1.27 0.44
C ILE A 165 1.77 1.15 1.86
N SER A 166 1.25 1.94 2.80
CA SER A 166 1.68 1.88 4.20
C SER A 166 1.25 0.57 4.86
N ALA A 167 0.04 0.10 4.61
CA ALA A 167 -0.49 -1.16 5.09
C ALA A 167 0.32 -2.34 4.55
N PHE A 168 0.61 -2.38 3.24
CA PHE A 168 1.47 -3.41 2.65
C PHE A 168 2.86 -3.43 3.28
N THR A 169 3.43 -2.26 3.58
CA THR A 169 4.71 -2.15 4.27
C THR A 169 4.66 -2.81 5.65
N VAL A 170 3.66 -2.48 6.47
CA VAL A 170 3.48 -3.06 7.81
C VAL A 170 3.23 -4.57 7.74
N GLN A 171 2.36 -5.02 6.83
CA GLN A 171 2.05 -6.43 6.63
C GLN A 171 3.29 -7.24 6.20
N TYR A 172 4.15 -6.67 5.34
CA TYR A 172 5.39 -7.32 4.93
C TYR A 172 6.32 -7.55 6.13
N TYR A 173 6.51 -6.53 6.98
CA TYR A 173 7.35 -6.68 8.17
C TYR A 173 6.77 -7.69 9.16
N ALA A 174 5.48 -7.55 9.49
CA ALA A 174 4.82 -8.38 10.50
C ALA A 174 4.66 -9.84 10.06
N GLY A 175 4.32 -10.06 8.80
CA GLY A 175 3.98 -11.38 8.27
C GLY A 175 5.17 -12.15 7.67
N ILE A 176 6.16 -11.45 7.12
CA ILE A 176 7.23 -12.06 6.31
C ILE A 176 8.61 -11.89 6.96
N ILE A 177 8.99 -10.68 7.39
CA ILE A 177 10.33 -10.44 7.99
C ILE A 177 10.45 -10.98 9.41
N LEU A 178 9.44 -10.86 10.28
CA LEU A 178 9.57 -11.33 11.67
C LEU A 178 9.71 -12.86 11.81
N ARG A 179 9.66 -13.61 10.70
CA ARG A 179 9.92 -15.05 10.64
C ARG A 179 11.25 -15.40 9.95
N LEU A 180 12.24 -14.51 10.06
CA LEU A 180 13.63 -14.76 9.66
C LEU A 180 14.34 -15.73 10.60
#